data_AF-A0A660YAL5-F1
#
_entry.id   AF-A0A660YAL5-F1
#
_cell.length_a   1.000
_cell.length_b   1.000
_cell.length_c   1.000
_cell.angle_alpha   90.00
_cell.angle_beta   90.00
_cell.angle_gamma   90.00
#
_symmetry.space_group_name_H-M   'P 1'
#
loop_
_entity.id
_entity.type
_entity.pdbx_description
1 polymer ?
#
loop_
_entity_poly.entity_id
_entity_poly.type
_entity_poly.pdbx_seq_one_letter_code
_entity_poly.pdbx_strand_id
1 'polypeptide(L)' 'LVTLHISDFDGSDERHWLPGRGVIDWPAVWHALEEVGYDGPWLYESGAVYDDPVANIHLIEENFRHWRSLK' A
#
# COMPACT_ATOMS: atom_id res chain seq x y z
N LEU A 1 -10.84 10.85 -8.68
CA LEU A 1 -10.79 9.50 -8.06
C LEU A 1 -11.84 9.48 -6.94
N VAL A 2 -12.63 8.40 -6.82
CA VAL A 2 -13.62 8.28 -5.72
C VAL A 2 -13.08 7.41 -4.59
N THR A 3 -12.32 6.36 -4.94
CA THR A 3 -11.60 5.49 -4.01
C THR A 3 -10.35 4.96 -4.72
N LEU A 4 -9.41 4.40 -3.95
CA LEU A 4 -8.19 3.75 -4.40
C LEU A 4 -8.04 2.44 -3.62
N HIS A 5 -7.72 1.34 -4.30
CA HIS A 5 -7.25 0.11 -3.66
C HIS A 5 -5.77 -0.05 -3.98
N ILE A 6 -4.97 -0.47 -3.01
CA ILE A 6 -3.52 -0.61 -3.18
C ILE A 6 -3.06 -2.03 -2.89
N SER A 7 -2.21 -2.51 -3.78
CA SER A 7 -1.42 -3.71 -3.58
C SER A 7 -0.18 -3.65 -4.48
N ASP A 8 0.81 -4.47 -4.19
CA ASP A 8 2.04 -4.59 -4.96
C ASP A 8 2.10 -5.93 -5.71
N PHE A 9 2.95 -5.98 -6.73
CA PHE A 9 3.01 -7.08 -7.68
C PHE A 9 4.45 -7.32 -8.18
N ASP A 10 4.68 -8.46 -8.84
CA ASP A 10 6.04 -8.89 -9.24
C ASP A 10 6.43 -8.50 -10.68
N GLY A 11 5.60 -7.71 -11.36
CA GLY A 11 5.77 -7.37 -12.78
C GLY A 11 5.11 -8.36 -13.75
N SER A 12 4.62 -9.51 -13.27
CA SER A 12 4.02 -10.58 -14.09
C SER A 12 2.59 -10.92 -13.68
N ASP A 13 2.30 -10.96 -12.37
CA ASP A 13 1.02 -11.41 -11.81
C ASP A 13 0.56 -10.50 -10.67
N GLU A 14 -0.74 -10.41 -10.45
CA GLU A 14 -1.31 -9.62 -9.35
C GLU A 14 -1.15 -10.40 -8.04
N ARG A 15 -0.13 -10.04 -7.26
CA ARG A 15 0.27 -10.79 -6.06
C ARG A 15 -0.46 -10.36 -4.79
N HIS A 16 -1.16 -9.23 -4.84
CA HIS A 16 -1.80 -8.61 -3.68
C HIS A 16 -0.83 -8.46 -2.49
N TRP A 17 0.43 -8.09 -2.76
CA TRP A 17 1.40 -7.86 -1.72
C TRP A 17 1.22 -6.48 -1.09
N LEU A 18 1.80 -6.30 0.10
CA LEU A 18 1.89 -4.96 0.68
C LEU A 18 2.82 -4.08 -0.19
N PRO A 19 2.49 -2.79 -0.33
CA PRO A 19 3.38 -1.78 -0.90
C PRO A 19 4.83 -1.92 -0.43
N GLY A 20 5.77 -1.91 -1.38
CA GLY A 20 7.21 -1.99 -1.14
C GLY A 20 7.78 -3.41 -1.18
N ARG A 21 6.95 -4.43 -1.47
CA ARG A 21 7.43 -5.80 -1.68
C ARG A 21 7.68 -6.14 -3.15
N GLY A 22 6.98 -5.46 -4.04
CA GLY A 22 7.00 -5.72 -5.47
C GLY A 22 7.82 -4.69 -6.22
N VAL A 23 7.35 -4.33 -7.41
CA VAL A 23 8.10 -3.49 -8.36
C VAL A 23 7.52 -2.09 -8.54
N ILE A 24 6.42 -1.75 -7.85
CA ILE A 24 5.83 -0.41 -7.93
C ILE A 24 6.75 0.64 -7.28
N ASP A 25 6.94 1.76 -7.97
CA ASP A 25 7.57 2.97 -7.41
C ASP A 25 6.56 3.72 -6.51
N TRP A 26 6.46 3.27 -5.25
CA TRP A 26 5.52 3.82 -4.28
C TRP A 26 5.76 5.28 -3.89
N PRO A 27 7.01 5.77 -3.76
CA PRO A 27 7.26 7.20 -3.62
C PRO A 27 6.65 8.02 -4.76
N ALA A 28 6.81 7.59 -6.02
CA ALA A 28 6.20 8.28 -7.15
C ALA A 28 4.66 8.24 -7.12
N VAL A 29 4.06 7.09 -6.76
CA VAL A 29 2.60 6.96 -6.58
C VAL A 29 2.09 7.91 -5.49
N TRP A 30 2.78 7.97 -4.35
CA TRP A 30 2.43 8.85 -3.24
C TRP A 30 2.43 10.31 -3.67
N HIS A 31 3.52 10.78 -4.29
CA HIS A 31 3.62 12.16 -4.76
C HIS A 31 2.57 12.50 -5.81
N ALA A 32 2.28 11.59 -6.74
CA ALA A 32 1.24 11.80 -7.74
C ALA A 32 -0.16 11.97 -7.11
N LEU A 33 -0.47 11.21 -6.05
CA LEU A 33 -1.73 11.33 -5.31
C LEU A 33 -1.82 12.65 -4.53
N GLU A 34 -0.70 13.12 -3.97
CA GLU A 34 -0.62 14.44 -3.35
C GLU A 34 -0.80 15.58 -4.37
N GLU A 35 -0.18 15.47 -5.54
CA GLU A 35 -0.26 16.48 -6.61
C GLU A 35 -1.70 16.69 -7.10
N VAL A 36 -2.47 15.60 -7.24
CA VAL A 36 -3.88 15.68 -7.65
C VAL A 36 -4.83 15.99 -6.49
N GLY A 37 -4.31 16.16 -5.27
CA GLY A 37 -5.09 16.47 -4.08
C GLY A 37 -6.04 15.35 -3.65
N TYR A 38 -5.65 14.09 -3.83
CA TYR A 38 -6.46 12.96 -3.35
C TYR A 38 -6.48 12.91 -1.81
N ASP A 39 -7.67 12.99 -1.23
CA ASP A 39 -7.93 13.02 0.22
C ASP A 39 -8.68 11.79 0.74
N GLY A 40 -8.92 10.80 -0.14
CA GLY A 40 -9.57 9.54 0.20
C GLY A 40 -8.68 8.57 0.97
N PRO A 41 -9.22 7.39 1.36
CA PRO A 41 -8.47 6.42 2.14
C PRO A 41 -7.30 5.79 1.36
N TRP A 42 -6.27 5.40 2.11
CA TRP A 42 -5.19 4.51 1.67
C TRP A 42 -5.61 3.06 1.95
N LEU A 43 -6.46 2.50 1.06
CA LEU A 43 -7.17 1.24 1.30
C LEU A 43 -6.39 0.04 0.75
N TYR A 44 -5.86 -0.77 1.66
CA TYR A 44 -5.11 -1.99 1.33
C TYR A 44 -6.01 -3.08 0.76
N GLU A 45 -5.57 -3.67 -0.35
CA GLU A 45 -6.12 -4.89 -0.95
C GLU A 45 -5.02 -5.97 -0.98
N SER A 46 -4.66 -6.46 0.21
CA SER A 46 -3.52 -7.36 0.37
C SER A 46 -3.89 -8.66 1.07
N GLY A 47 -3.18 -9.74 0.71
CA GLY A 47 -3.31 -11.04 1.38
C GLY A 47 -2.67 -11.06 2.77
N ALA A 48 -3.12 -11.99 3.62
CA ALA A 48 -2.48 -12.26 4.90
C ALA A 48 -1.08 -12.87 4.70
N VAL A 49 -0.13 -12.45 5.53
CA VAL A 49 1.25 -12.95 5.54
C VAL A 49 1.45 -13.97 6.66
N TYR A 50 0.79 -13.76 7.78
CA TYR A 50 0.87 -14.63 8.96
C TYR A 50 -0.48 -15.31 9.24
N ASP A 51 -0.46 -16.42 9.96
CA ASP A 51 -1.69 -17.04 10.49
C ASP A 51 -2.30 -16.24 11.66
N ASP A 52 -1.50 -15.36 12.30
CA ASP A 52 -1.95 -14.48 13.38
C ASP A 52 -2.56 -13.17 12.82
N PRO A 53 -3.86 -12.90 13.02
CA PRO A 53 -4.48 -11.65 12.57
C PRO A 53 -3.86 -10.40 13.18
N VAL A 54 -3.38 -10.44 14.44
CA VAL A 54 -2.81 -9.27 15.12
C VAL A 54 -1.48 -8.89 14.47
N ALA A 55 -0.63 -9.87 14.17
CA ALA A 55 0.62 -9.64 13.44
C ALA A 55 0.37 -9.02 12.05
N ASN A 56 -0.67 -9.45 11.33
CA ASN A 56 -1.02 -8.86 10.03
C ASN A 56 -1.49 -7.41 10.17
N ILE A 57 -2.29 -7.09 11.19
CA ILE A 57 -2.74 -5.71 11.45
C ILE A 57 -1.53 -4.82 11.72
N HIS A 58 -0.61 -5.24 12.59
CA HIS A 58 0.60 -4.46 12.87
C HIS A 58 1.47 -4.26 11.62
N LEU A 59 1.58 -5.28 10.77
CA LEU A 59 2.31 -5.17 9.51
C LEU A 59 1.70 -4.11 8.58
N ILE A 60 0.37 -4.06 8.47
CA ILE A 60 -0.33 -3.02 7.68
C ILE A 60 -0.12 -1.64 8.30
N GLU A 61 -0.23 -1.50 9.62
CA GLU A 61 -0.02 -0.23 10.31
C GLU A 61 1.41 0.31 10.13
N GLU A 62 2.41 -0.56 10.22
CA GLU A 62 3.82 -0.20 10.00
C GLU A 62 4.06 0.23 8.55
N ASN A 63 3.50 -0.51 7.60
CA ASN A 63 3.56 -0.16 6.18
C ASN A 63 2.92 1.22 5.93
N PHE A 64 1.74 1.48 6.49
CA PHE A 64 1.09 2.79 6.35
C PHE A 64 1.90 3.91 6.99
N ARG A 65 2.45 3.69 8.20
CA ARG A 65 3.31 4.66 8.89
C ARG A 65 4.56 4.99 8.06
N HIS A 66 5.16 4.00 7.40
CA HIS A 66 6.30 4.21 6.51
C HIS A 66 5.94 5.16 5.35
N TRP A 67 4.91 4.85 4.56
CA TRP A 67 4.54 5.69 3.41
C TRP A 67 4.09 7.08 3.82
N ARG A 68 3.37 7.20 4.94
CA ARG A 68 2.97 8.49 5.50
C ARG A 68 4.15 9.34 5.96
N SER A 69 5.28 8.72 6.34
CA SER A 69 6.50 9.44 6.74
C SER A 69 7.28 10.04 5.57
N LEU A 70 6.91 9.71 4.33
CA LEU A 70 7.51 10.28 3.11
C LEU A 70 6.86 11.60 2.66
N LYS A 71 5.85 12.08 3.40
CA LYS A 71 5.38 13.47 3.33
C LYS A 71 6.46 14.44 3.78
#